data_AF-A0A7S2DY87-F1
#
_entry.id   AF-A0A7S2DY87-F1
#
_cell.length_a   1.000
_cell.length_b   1.000
_cell.length_c   1.000
_cell.angle_alpha   90.00
_cell.angle_beta   90.00
_cell.angle_gamma   90.00
#
_symmetry.space_group_name_H-M   'P 1'
#
loop_
_entity.id
_entity.type
_entity.pdbx_description
1 polymer ?
#
loop_
_entity_poly.entity_id
_entity_poly.type
_entity_poly.pdbx_seq_one_letter_code
_entity_poly.pdbx_strand_id
1 'polypeptide(L)'
;ADSSFIRGMEVVFVPVSNPDGFKYSTERERYWRKNRRYATSPDCMGVDLNRNFEFAWSDSQEQVHSRFRKHPPPPRQCEEIYSGPKPASEPETQALQSLVREANLTVSIDFHSCGGYILGPWSYTQEPHPRLEEILDLGGQLQDALGQSGMDYHFCTGNRCLYPVPGNLADFGSSTGGLGFTVEMRPVVHEMVGMHDFAPPHDQILPSAEENYQAVL
;
A
#
# COMPACT_ATOMS: atom_id res chain seq x y z
N ALA A 1 1.50 8.94 -27.78
CA ALA A 1 1.38 9.70 -26.54
C ALA A 1 2.53 10.68 -26.47
N ASP A 2 2.29 11.92 -26.03
CA ASP A 2 3.35 12.87 -25.74
C ASP A 2 4.06 12.41 -24.45
N SER A 3 5.35 12.10 -24.54
CA SER A 3 6.18 11.70 -23.40
C SER A 3 7.00 12.88 -22.86
N SER A 4 6.61 14.12 -23.18
CA SER A 4 7.27 15.31 -22.67
C SER A 4 7.17 15.44 -21.16
N PHE A 5 6.11 14.90 -20.54
CA PHE A 5 5.89 14.96 -19.09
C PHE A 5 6.97 14.22 -18.28
N ILE A 6 7.54 13.13 -18.81
CA ILE A 6 8.67 12.42 -18.17
C ILE A 6 10.04 13.04 -18.49
N ARG A 7 10.10 14.14 -19.24
CA ARG A 7 11.39 14.74 -19.62
C ARG A 7 12.10 15.28 -18.38
N GLY A 8 13.29 14.76 -18.13
CA GLY A 8 14.09 15.13 -16.96
C GLY A 8 13.72 14.37 -15.69
N MET A 9 12.84 13.36 -15.80
CA MET A 9 12.47 12.45 -14.71
C MET A 9 12.99 11.05 -14.99
N GLU A 10 13.31 10.33 -13.92
CA GLU A 10 13.48 8.88 -13.95
C GLU A 10 12.22 8.26 -13.36
N VAL A 11 11.59 7.35 -14.10
CA VAL A 11 10.40 6.61 -13.64
C VAL A 11 10.82 5.17 -13.37
N VAL A 12 10.79 4.78 -12.10
CA VAL A 12 10.98 3.39 -11.70
C VAL A 12 9.64 2.72 -11.51
N PHE A 13 9.41 1.61 -12.21
CA PHE A 13 8.15 0.87 -12.17
C PHE A 13 8.37 -0.56 -11.70
N VAL A 14 7.70 -0.94 -10.59
CA VAL A 14 7.74 -2.29 -10.03
C VAL A 14 6.34 -2.92 -10.19
N PRO A 15 6.08 -3.71 -11.25
CA PRO A 15 4.74 -4.22 -11.53
C PRO A 15 4.25 -5.25 -10.50
N VAL A 16 5.17 -6.00 -9.89
CA VAL A 16 4.85 -7.04 -8.91
C VAL A 16 5.86 -6.98 -7.77
N SER A 17 5.45 -6.42 -6.64
CA SER A 17 6.28 -6.32 -5.42
C SER A 17 6.30 -7.60 -4.59
N ASN A 18 5.30 -8.49 -4.76
CA ASN A 18 5.17 -9.77 -4.06
C ASN A 18 5.01 -10.93 -5.08
N PRO A 19 6.09 -11.34 -5.77
CA PRO A 19 6.01 -12.33 -6.85
C PRO A 19 5.54 -13.71 -6.37
N ASP A 20 5.98 -14.16 -5.19
CA ASP A 20 5.59 -15.46 -4.66
C ASP A 20 4.12 -15.48 -4.21
N GLY A 21 3.66 -14.42 -3.55
CA GLY A 21 2.25 -14.26 -3.17
C GLY A 21 1.34 -14.18 -4.40
N PHE A 22 1.77 -13.44 -5.45
CA PHE A 22 1.06 -13.37 -6.71
C PHE A 22 0.92 -14.74 -7.37
N LYS A 23 2.01 -15.52 -7.49
CA LYS A 23 1.94 -16.88 -8.03
C LYS A 23 0.99 -17.76 -7.22
N TYR A 24 1.11 -17.72 -5.88
CA TYR A 24 0.27 -18.52 -4.99
C TYR A 24 -1.23 -18.18 -5.14
N SER A 25 -1.58 -16.91 -5.37
CA SER A 25 -2.97 -16.51 -5.59
C SER A 25 -3.54 -17.02 -6.91
N THR A 26 -2.70 -17.23 -7.92
CA THR A 26 -3.12 -17.81 -9.21
C THR A 26 -3.21 -19.33 -9.19
N GLU A 27 -2.47 -20.02 -8.32
CA GLU A 27 -2.32 -21.50 -8.35
C GLU A 27 -2.99 -22.24 -7.19
N ARG A 28 -3.25 -21.56 -6.06
CA ARG A 28 -3.65 -22.21 -4.80
C ARG A 28 -4.77 -21.47 -4.08
N GLU A 29 -4.57 -20.20 -3.73
CA GLU A 29 -5.49 -19.45 -2.86
C GLU A 29 -5.69 -18.01 -3.34
N ARG A 30 -6.77 -17.77 -4.07
CA ARG A 30 -7.04 -16.51 -4.80
C ARG A 30 -6.93 -15.24 -3.94
N TYR A 31 -7.24 -15.30 -2.65
CA TYR A 31 -7.27 -14.14 -1.76
C TYR A 31 -6.04 -14.06 -0.83
N TRP A 32 -4.96 -14.79 -1.15
CA TRP A 32 -3.71 -14.69 -0.42
C TRP A 32 -3.07 -13.30 -0.59
N ARG A 33 -2.77 -12.63 0.54
CA ARG A 33 -2.20 -11.27 0.58
C ARG A 33 -0.71 -11.24 0.91
N LYS A 34 -0.28 -12.03 1.89
CA LYS A 34 1.09 -11.97 2.46
C LYS A 34 2.13 -12.45 1.44
N ASN A 35 3.42 -12.31 1.75
CA ASN A 35 4.44 -13.06 0.98
C ASN A 35 4.38 -14.57 1.31
N ARG A 36 5.35 -15.35 0.82
CA ARG A 36 5.40 -16.82 1.04
C ARG A 36 6.54 -17.28 1.94
N ARG A 37 7.01 -16.41 2.83
CA ARG A 37 8.00 -16.79 3.84
C ARG A 37 7.54 -17.99 4.67
N TYR A 38 8.43 -18.97 4.83
CA TYR A 38 8.23 -20.07 5.75
C TYR A 38 8.21 -19.55 7.19
N ALA A 39 7.10 -19.79 7.89
CA ALA A 39 7.05 -19.64 9.34
C ALA A 39 7.50 -20.91 10.03
N THR A 40 7.76 -20.79 11.33
CA THR A 40 8.07 -21.93 12.21
C THR A 40 6.94 -22.94 12.30
N SER A 41 5.70 -22.54 11.98
CA SER A 41 4.55 -23.43 11.79
C SER A 41 4.14 -23.45 10.31
N PRO A 42 3.92 -24.62 9.69
CA PRO A 42 3.45 -24.72 8.31
C PRO A 42 2.08 -24.06 8.10
N ASP A 43 1.29 -23.90 9.15
CA ASP A 43 -0.06 -23.34 9.09
C ASP A 43 -0.09 -21.80 9.07
N CYS A 44 1.05 -21.13 9.25
CA CYS A 44 1.10 -19.68 9.47
C CYS A 44 2.12 -19.01 8.55
N MET A 45 1.96 -19.19 7.25
CA MET A 45 2.90 -18.71 6.24
C MET A 45 2.80 -17.19 6.02
N GLY A 46 3.94 -16.59 5.66
CA GLY A 46 4.00 -15.25 5.11
C GLY A 46 3.94 -14.09 6.11
N VAL A 47 4.49 -12.97 5.66
CA VAL A 47 4.53 -11.67 6.31
C VAL A 47 3.74 -10.67 5.46
N ASP A 48 3.03 -9.77 6.13
CA ASP A 48 2.43 -8.60 5.49
C ASP A 48 3.54 -7.61 5.13
N LEU A 49 3.87 -7.55 3.84
CA LEU A 49 4.91 -6.67 3.32
C LEU A 49 4.59 -5.18 3.58
N ASN A 50 3.30 -4.82 3.64
CA ASN A 50 2.86 -3.45 3.94
C ASN A 50 2.79 -3.17 5.45
N ARG A 51 3.45 -4.00 6.27
CA ARG A 51 3.73 -3.77 7.69
C ARG A 51 5.21 -4.01 8.03
N ASN A 52 6.04 -4.34 7.04
CA ASN A 52 7.40 -4.83 7.23
C ASN A 52 8.48 -3.76 7.01
N PHE A 53 8.16 -2.60 6.44
CA PHE A 53 9.15 -1.53 6.25
C PHE A 53 9.68 -1.03 7.60
N GLU A 54 10.93 -0.58 7.63
CA GLU A 54 11.64 -0.28 8.87
C GLU A 54 11.10 0.95 9.62
N PHE A 55 10.54 1.91 8.89
CA PHE A 55 10.03 3.14 9.48
C PHE A 55 8.74 2.87 10.26
N ALA A 56 8.71 3.30 11.52
CA ALA A 56 7.62 3.04 12.46
C ALA A 56 7.23 1.55 12.63
N TRP A 57 8.12 0.60 12.28
CA TRP A 57 7.80 -0.83 12.35
C TRP A 57 7.43 -1.32 13.75
N SER A 58 8.01 -0.73 14.79
CA SER A 58 7.74 -1.06 16.18
C SER A 58 6.26 -0.90 16.52
N ASP A 59 5.60 0.10 15.96
CA ASP A 59 4.17 0.36 16.16
C ASP A 59 3.31 -0.76 15.54
N SER A 60 3.81 -1.44 14.50
CA SER A 60 3.19 -2.66 13.96
C SER A 60 3.14 -3.79 14.99
N GLN A 61 4.02 -3.77 16.00
CA GLN A 61 4.01 -4.77 17.07
C GLN A 61 2.86 -4.56 18.07
N GLU A 62 2.32 -3.35 18.16
CA GLU A 62 1.20 -3.04 19.05
C GLU A 62 -0.15 -3.24 18.35
N GLN A 63 -0.14 -3.28 17.01
CA GLN A 63 -1.33 -3.58 16.22
C GLN A 63 -1.74 -5.05 16.37
N VAL A 64 -2.99 -5.23 16.81
CA VAL A 64 -3.72 -6.49 16.78
C VAL A 64 -5.10 -6.20 16.20
N HIS A 65 -5.58 -7.02 15.27
CA HIS A 65 -6.91 -6.82 14.68
C HIS A 65 -8.01 -6.98 15.74
N SER A 66 -8.72 -5.90 16.08
CA SER A 66 -9.80 -5.93 17.09
C SER A 66 -11.19 -6.25 16.51
N ARG A 67 -11.38 -6.14 15.18
CA ARG A 67 -12.72 -6.19 14.57
C ARG A 67 -13.26 -7.60 14.27
N PHE A 68 -12.39 -8.62 14.21
CA PHE A 68 -12.78 -10.02 13.93
C PHE A 68 -12.04 -11.01 14.84
N ARG A 69 -12.02 -10.76 16.16
CA ARG A 69 -11.40 -11.71 17.10
C ARG A 69 -12.15 -13.05 17.08
N LYS A 70 -11.57 -14.05 16.41
CA LYS A 70 -11.75 -15.44 16.84
C LYS A 70 -11.21 -15.55 18.26
N HIS A 71 -11.96 -16.20 19.15
CA HIS A 71 -11.54 -16.44 20.53
C HIS A 71 -11.28 -17.94 20.73
N PRO A 72 -10.05 -18.33 21.17
CA PRO A 72 -8.87 -17.50 21.41
C PRO A 72 -8.22 -16.97 20.10
N PRO A 73 -7.45 -15.86 20.16
CA PRO A 73 -6.79 -15.31 18.98
C PRO A 73 -5.75 -16.29 18.43
N PRO A 74 -5.54 -16.32 17.10
CA PRO A 74 -4.47 -17.13 16.53
C PRO A 74 -3.10 -16.60 16.97
N PRO A 75 -2.02 -17.41 16.89
CA PRO A 75 -0.67 -16.90 17.07
C PRO A 75 -0.38 -15.74 16.11
N ARG A 76 0.39 -14.74 16.56
CA ARG A 76 0.67 -13.51 15.79
C ARG A 76 1.12 -13.76 14.35
N GLN A 77 1.99 -14.76 14.15
CA GLN A 77 2.51 -15.13 12.84
C GLN A 77 1.43 -15.59 11.83
N CYS A 78 0.27 -15.99 12.33
CA CYS A 78 -0.86 -16.44 11.54
C CYS A 78 -1.84 -15.30 11.21
N GLU A 79 -1.62 -14.09 11.75
CA GLU A 79 -2.45 -12.94 11.42
C GLU A 79 -2.15 -12.44 10.00
N GLU A 80 -3.17 -11.90 9.32
CA GLU A 80 -3.04 -11.30 7.99
C GLU A 80 -2.16 -10.05 7.98
N ILE A 81 -2.07 -9.36 9.12
CA ILE A 81 -1.25 -8.16 9.32
C ILE A 81 0.07 -8.46 10.01
N TYR A 82 0.52 -9.72 10.02
CA TYR A 82 1.78 -10.09 10.66
C TYR A 82 2.95 -9.35 10.03
N SER A 83 3.54 -8.41 10.78
CA SER A 83 4.62 -7.52 10.33
C SER A 83 6.00 -8.16 10.25
N GLY A 84 6.10 -9.46 10.49
CA GLY A 84 7.36 -10.20 10.50
C GLY A 84 8.06 -10.18 11.86
N PRO A 85 9.20 -10.87 11.98
CA PRO A 85 9.96 -10.98 13.23
C PRO A 85 10.89 -9.78 13.51
N LYS A 86 11.17 -8.93 12.51
CA LYS A 86 12.00 -7.73 12.62
C LYS A 86 11.67 -6.76 11.48
N PRO A 87 12.03 -5.47 11.56
CA PRO A 87 11.90 -4.55 10.43
C PRO A 87 12.71 -5.04 9.23
N ALA A 88 12.17 -4.83 8.03
CA ALA A 88 12.71 -5.25 6.75
C ALA A 88 13.20 -6.71 6.78
N SER A 89 12.40 -7.60 7.38
CA SER A 89 12.76 -9.02 7.46
C SER A 89 12.63 -9.76 6.14
N GLU A 90 11.80 -9.25 5.24
CA GLU A 90 11.48 -9.90 3.97
C GLU A 90 12.36 -9.38 2.83
N PRO A 91 12.84 -10.26 1.92
CA PRO A 91 13.69 -9.84 0.80
C PRO A 91 12.96 -8.88 -0.16
N GLU A 92 11.64 -9.02 -0.33
CA GLU A 92 10.83 -8.12 -1.14
C GLU A 92 10.84 -6.68 -0.57
N THR A 93 10.63 -6.55 0.75
CA THR A 93 10.70 -5.27 1.44
C THR A 93 12.12 -4.69 1.41
N GLN A 94 13.15 -5.52 1.59
CA GLN A 94 14.55 -5.08 1.49
C GLN A 94 14.89 -4.53 0.11
N ALA A 95 14.40 -5.17 -0.96
CA ALA A 95 14.61 -4.71 -2.33
C ALA A 95 13.97 -3.34 -2.57
N LEU A 96 12.70 -3.16 -2.17
CA LEU A 96 12.01 -1.87 -2.30
C LEU A 96 12.67 -0.77 -1.45
N GLN A 97 13.08 -1.07 -0.22
CA GLN A 97 13.80 -0.09 0.60
C GLN A 97 15.14 0.32 -0.03
N SER A 98 15.86 -0.63 -0.63
CA SER A 98 17.12 -0.34 -1.32
C SER A 98 16.87 0.56 -2.52
N LEU A 99 15.83 0.27 -3.30
CA LEU A 99 15.43 1.09 -4.44
C LEU A 99 15.10 2.53 -4.06
N VAL A 100 14.27 2.72 -3.02
CA VAL A 100 13.89 4.07 -2.54
C VAL A 100 15.14 4.89 -2.16
N ARG A 101 16.11 4.26 -1.50
CA ARG A 101 17.36 4.93 -1.09
C ARG A 101 18.30 5.20 -2.27
N GLU A 102 18.41 4.26 -3.21
CA GLU A 102 19.27 4.39 -4.39
C GLU A 102 18.75 5.47 -5.34
N ALA A 103 17.45 5.47 -5.60
CA ALA A 103 16.81 6.41 -6.52
C ALA A 103 16.64 7.82 -5.94
N ASN A 104 16.75 7.98 -4.61
CA ASN A 104 16.50 9.24 -3.90
C ASN A 104 15.16 9.88 -4.34
N LEU A 105 14.09 9.09 -4.22
CA LEU A 105 12.78 9.40 -4.80
C LEU A 105 12.22 10.74 -4.32
N THR A 106 11.72 11.55 -5.25
CA THR A 106 10.94 12.77 -4.92
C THR A 106 9.50 12.42 -4.58
N VAL A 107 8.91 11.47 -5.29
CA VAL A 107 7.55 10.96 -5.08
C VAL A 107 7.57 9.43 -5.17
N SER A 108 6.76 8.75 -4.35
CA SER A 108 6.50 7.32 -4.48
C SER A 108 5.01 7.05 -4.38
N ILE A 109 4.48 6.21 -5.27
CA ILE A 109 3.06 5.83 -5.29
C ILE A 109 2.98 4.31 -5.14
N ASP A 110 2.32 3.86 -4.09
CA ASP A 110 2.06 2.45 -3.78
C ASP A 110 0.61 2.12 -4.17
N PHE A 111 0.42 1.34 -5.23
CA PHE A 111 -0.91 0.97 -5.71
C PHE A 111 -1.41 -0.28 -4.99
N HIS A 112 -2.51 -0.13 -4.26
CA HIS A 112 -3.26 -1.21 -3.62
C HIS A 112 -4.68 -1.27 -4.22
N SER A 113 -5.43 -2.28 -3.82
CA SER A 113 -6.87 -2.32 -4.01
C SER A 113 -7.48 -2.87 -2.74
N CYS A 114 -8.62 -2.36 -2.26
CA CYS A 114 -9.54 -1.46 -2.93
C CYS A 114 -10.15 -0.44 -1.97
N GLY A 115 -10.88 0.53 -2.52
CA GLY A 115 -11.74 1.42 -1.75
C GLY A 115 -11.91 2.81 -2.34
N GLY A 116 -11.09 3.19 -3.32
CA GLY A 116 -11.12 4.54 -3.88
C GLY A 116 -10.52 5.58 -2.94
N TYR A 117 -9.35 5.29 -2.36
CA TYR A 117 -8.67 6.20 -1.44
C TYR A 117 -7.32 6.63 -1.96
N ILE A 118 -6.91 7.85 -1.60
CA ILE A 118 -5.54 8.32 -1.68
C ILE A 118 -5.08 8.57 -0.25
N LEU A 119 -4.03 7.88 0.18
CA LEU A 119 -3.54 7.93 1.55
C LEU A 119 -2.17 8.59 1.58
N GLY A 120 -2.10 9.77 2.20
CA GLY A 120 -0.86 10.50 2.44
C GLY A 120 -0.27 10.21 3.83
N PRO A 121 1.04 10.44 4.01
CA PRO A 121 1.73 10.23 5.26
C PRO A 121 1.35 11.30 6.29
N TRP A 122 1.41 11.02 7.58
CA TRP A 122 1.74 9.70 8.12
C TRP A 122 0.53 8.78 8.15
N SER A 123 0.73 7.51 7.84
CA SER A 123 -0.28 6.46 8.01
C SER A 123 -0.16 5.77 9.37
N TYR A 124 1.03 5.73 9.97
CA TYR A 124 1.23 5.10 11.28
C TYR A 124 0.64 5.89 12.46
N THR A 125 0.46 7.21 12.33
CA THR A 125 0.02 8.13 13.41
C THR A 125 -0.96 9.18 12.90
N GLN A 126 -1.64 9.88 13.81
CA GLN A 126 -2.46 11.06 13.50
C GLN A 126 -1.67 12.37 13.58
N GLU A 127 -0.45 12.32 14.11
CA GLU A 127 0.42 13.49 14.14
C GLU A 127 0.72 13.97 12.70
N PRO A 128 0.66 15.28 12.43
CA PRO A 128 0.86 15.81 11.10
C PRO A 128 2.30 15.61 10.64
N HIS A 129 2.48 15.35 9.35
CA HIS A 129 3.80 15.36 8.72
C HIS A 129 4.39 16.80 8.73
N PRO A 130 5.70 17.00 8.94
CA PRO A 130 6.31 18.34 8.92
C PRO A 130 6.10 19.13 7.62
N ARG A 131 5.94 18.42 6.51
CA ARG A 131 5.61 18.95 5.16
C ARG A 131 4.12 18.83 4.82
N LEU A 132 3.23 18.95 5.82
CA LEU A 132 1.78 18.72 5.65
C LEU A 132 1.19 19.54 4.49
N GLU A 133 1.59 20.80 4.33
CA GLU A 133 1.07 21.66 3.26
C GLU A 133 1.36 21.11 1.87
N GLU A 134 2.57 20.60 1.62
CA GLU A 134 2.95 19.98 0.34
C GLU A 134 2.19 18.68 0.08
N ILE A 135 1.95 17.89 1.14
CA ILE A 135 1.18 16.64 1.05
C ILE A 135 -0.28 16.93 0.75
N LEU A 136 -0.85 17.97 1.36
CA LEU A 136 -2.23 18.38 1.10
C LEU A 136 -2.41 18.91 -0.32
N ASP A 137 -1.47 19.71 -0.80
CA ASP A 137 -1.49 20.25 -2.17
C ASP A 137 -1.41 19.12 -3.21
N LEU A 138 -0.39 18.26 -3.12
CA LEU A 138 -0.21 17.16 -4.06
C LEU A 138 -1.34 16.12 -3.94
N GLY A 139 -1.77 15.78 -2.72
CA GLY A 139 -2.89 14.85 -2.50
C GLY A 139 -4.22 15.36 -3.08
N GLY A 140 -4.46 16.67 -2.99
CA GLY A 140 -5.60 17.32 -3.64
C GLY A 140 -5.53 17.22 -5.17
N GLN A 141 -4.35 17.47 -5.76
CA GLN A 141 -4.14 17.33 -7.21
C GLN A 141 -4.34 15.88 -7.68
N LEU A 142 -3.88 14.88 -6.92
CA LEU A 142 -4.12 13.47 -7.20
C LEU A 142 -5.62 13.14 -7.17
N GLN A 143 -6.35 13.67 -6.19
CA GLN A 143 -7.80 13.48 -6.08
C GLN A 143 -8.54 14.08 -7.27
N ASP A 144 -8.20 15.31 -7.65
CA ASP A 144 -8.79 15.99 -8.79
C ASP A 144 -8.51 15.24 -10.11
N ALA A 145 -7.29 14.72 -10.29
CA ALA A 145 -6.90 13.94 -11.47
C ALA A 145 -7.68 12.63 -11.57
N LEU A 146 -7.77 11.85 -10.48
CA LEU A 146 -8.57 10.62 -10.45
C LEU A 146 -10.07 10.90 -10.63
N GLY A 147 -10.56 12.01 -10.08
CA GLY A 147 -11.96 12.45 -10.19
C GLY A 147 -12.42 12.76 -11.61
N GLN A 148 -11.50 13.04 -12.56
CA GLN A 148 -11.85 13.23 -13.97
C GLN A 148 -12.47 11.97 -14.62
N SER A 149 -12.25 10.80 -14.04
CA SER A 149 -12.89 9.54 -14.45
C SER A 149 -14.38 9.45 -14.05
N GLY A 150 -14.86 10.36 -13.20
CA GLY A 150 -16.18 10.30 -12.57
C GLY A 150 -16.26 9.41 -11.34
N MET A 151 -15.15 8.80 -10.91
CA MET A 151 -15.07 8.00 -9.68
C MET A 151 -14.82 8.88 -8.45
N ASP A 152 -15.40 8.49 -7.31
CA ASP A 152 -15.33 9.25 -6.06
C ASP A 152 -14.13 8.85 -5.20
N TYR A 153 -12.92 9.22 -5.64
CA TYR A 153 -11.71 9.01 -4.87
C TYR A 153 -11.63 10.00 -3.69
N HIS A 154 -11.17 9.52 -2.54
CA HIS A 154 -11.07 10.32 -1.32
C HIS A 154 -9.65 10.38 -0.78
N PHE A 155 -9.11 11.58 -0.70
CA PHE A 155 -7.79 11.85 -0.13
C PHE A 155 -7.84 12.13 1.37
N CYS A 156 -6.90 11.56 2.12
CA CYS A 156 -6.65 11.89 3.52
C CYS A 156 -5.21 11.60 3.95
N THR A 157 -4.84 12.14 5.10
CA THR A 157 -3.58 11.92 5.80
C THR A 157 -3.84 11.66 7.29
N GLY A 158 -2.85 11.18 8.03
CA GLY A 158 -2.93 10.97 9.48
C GLY A 158 -3.88 9.83 9.81
N ASN A 159 -3.89 8.76 9.01
CA ASN A 159 -4.80 7.62 9.07
C ASN A 159 -6.32 7.91 9.09
N ARG A 160 -6.75 9.12 8.72
CA ARG A 160 -8.15 9.56 8.90
C ARG A 160 -9.19 8.86 8.03
N CYS A 161 -8.85 8.38 6.84
CA CYS A 161 -9.82 7.61 6.03
C CYS A 161 -10.04 6.20 6.57
N LEU A 162 -8.98 5.59 7.11
CA LEU A 162 -8.95 4.17 7.39
C LEU A 162 -8.57 3.93 8.84
N TYR A 163 -7.37 3.38 9.06
CA TYR A 163 -6.85 2.99 10.35
C TYR A 163 -5.32 3.15 10.33
N PRO A 164 -4.66 3.18 11.49
CA PRO A 164 -3.22 3.31 11.54
C PRO A 164 -2.52 2.16 10.80
N VAL A 165 -1.52 2.46 9.97
CA VAL A 165 -0.76 1.48 9.19
C VAL A 165 0.74 1.78 9.32
N PRO A 166 1.45 1.25 10.33
CA PRO A 166 2.90 1.35 10.47
C PRO A 166 3.65 0.39 9.54
N GLY A 167 4.92 0.69 9.27
CA GLY A 167 5.80 -0.17 8.46
C GLY A 167 5.35 -0.32 7.00
N ASN A 168 4.82 0.75 6.40
CA ASN A 168 4.38 0.79 4.99
C ASN A 168 5.37 1.55 4.09
N LEU A 169 5.23 1.40 2.78
CA LEU A 169 6.09 2.03 1.78
C LEU A 169 5.93 3.56 1.74
N ALA A 170 4.70 4.09 1.81
CA ALA A 170 4.45 5.52 1.70
C ALA A 170 5.10 6.33 2.85
N ASP A 171 4.97 5.85 4.08
CA ASP A 171 5.65 6.44 5.24
C ASP A 171 7.17 6.25 5.14
N PHE A 172 7.65 5.08 4.72
CA PHE A 172 9.09 4.86 4.53
C PHE A 172 9.69 5.83 3.49
N GLY A 173 9.08 5.96 2.30
CA GLY A 173 9.53 6.90 1.27
C GLY A 173 9.47 8.36 1.71
N SER A 174 8.49 8.72 2.53
CA SER A 174 8.39 10.06 3.12
C SER A 174 9.48 10.32 4.16
N SER A 175 9.82 9.30 4.96
CA SER A 175 10.89 9.38 5.96
C SER A 175 12.28 9.57 5.34
N THR A 176 12.47 9.17 4.07
CA THR A 176 13.72 9.38 3.32
C THR A 176 13.77 10.73 2.59
N GLY A 177 12.74 11.57 2.71
CA GLY A 177 12.68 12.91 2.10
C GLY A 177 11.79 13.04 0.87
N GLY A 178 11.22 11.94 0.37
CA GLY A 178 10.22 11.97 -0.70
C GLY A 178 8.82 12.35 -0.20
N LEU A 179 7.84 12.32 -1.10
CA LEU A 179 6.41 12.36 -0.78
C LEU A 179 5.79 11.01 -1.18
N GLY A 180 5.50 10.17 -0.20
CA GLY A 180 4.87 8.87 -0.44
C GLY A 180 3.35 8.97 -0.44
N PHE A 181 2.69 8.20 -1.30
CA PHE A 181 1.23 8.05 -1.31
C PHE A 181 0.87 6.58 -1.54
N THR A 182 -0.24 6.14 -0.95
CA THR A 182 -0.89 4.90 -1.33
C THR A 182 -2.17 5.22 -2.07
N VAL A 183 -2.43 4.55 -3.20
CA VAL A 183 -3.72 4.64 -3.91
C VAL A 183 -4.43 3.31 -3.79
N GLU A 184 -5.60 3.31 -3.16
CA GLU A 184 -6.53 2.18 -3.13
C GLU A 184 -7.45 2.27 -4.35
N MET A 185 -7.14 1.48 -5.37
CA MET A 185 -7.82 1.47 -6.67
C MET A 185 -9.26 0.91 -6.58
N ARG A 186 -9.87 0.68 -7.75
CA ARG A 186 -11.18 0.04 -7.88
C ARG A 186 -11.27 -1.31 -7.14
N PRO A 187 -12.48 -1.72 -6.71
CA PRO A 187 -13.72 -0.93 -6.73
C PRO A 187 -13.65 0.27 -5.78
N VAL A 188 -14.22 1.40 -6.22
CA VAL A 188 -14.41 2.59 -5.38
C VAL A 188 -15.67 2.35 -4.55
N VAL A 189 -15.47 1.64 -3.45
CA VAL A 189 -16.48 1.31 -2.47
C VAL A 189 -15.93 1.70 -1.11
N HIS A 190 -16.45 2.78 -0.54
CA HIS A 190 -16.01 3.29 0.77
C HIS A 190 -16.42 2.37 1.95
N GLU A 191 -17.07 1.25 1.63
CA GLU A 191 -17.32 0.13 2.53
C GLU A 191 -17.18 -1.18 1.74
N MET A 192 -16.19 -2.00 2.08
CA MET A 192 -16.00 -3.31 1.42
C MET A 192 -17.13 -4.26 1.81
N VAL A 193 -17.72 -4.92 0.81
CA VAL A 193 -18.83 -5.87 0.95
C VAL A 193 -18.34 -7.31 0.98
N GLY A 194 -17.11 -7.59 0.54
CA GLY A 194 -16.46 -8.88 0.79
C GLY A 194 -15.21 -9.12 -0.05
N MET A 195 -14.66 -10.33 0.04
CA MET A 195 -13.41 -10.69 -0.66
C MET A 195 -13.49 -10.56 -2.19
N HIS A 196 -14.69 -10.56 -2.76
CA HIS A 196 -14.90 -10.37 -4.20
C HIS A 196 -14.50 -8.97 -4.68
N ASP A 197 -14.42 -7.98 -3.78
CA ASP A 197 -13.95 -6.64 -4.10
C ASP A 197 -12.47 -6.65 -4.53
N PHE A 198 -11.66 -7.62 -4.08
CA PHE A 198 -10.27 -7.85 -4.53
C PHE A 198 -10.16 -8.63 -5.85
N ALA A 199 -11.30 -8.91 -6.50
CA ALA A 199 -11.39 -9.61 -7.77
C ALA A 199 -12.41 -8.91 -8.69
N PRO A 200 -12.21 -7.63 -9.02
CA PRO A 200 -13.13 -6.90 -9.89
C PRO A 200 -13.21 -7.57 -11.27
N PRO A 201 -14.33 -7.38 -12.00
CA PRO A 201 -14.48 -7.90 -13.36
C PRO A 201 -13.32 -7.44 -14.27
N HIS A 202 -12.91 -8.28 -15.21
CA HIS A 202 -11.79 -7.98 -16.10
C HIS A 202 -12.01 -6.74 -16.98
N ASP A 203 -13.27 -6.38 -17.24
CA ASP A 203 -13.63 -5.16 -17.97
C ASP A 203 -13.34 -3.86 -17.19
N GLN A 204 -13.06 -3.95 -15.89
CA GLN A 204 -12.64 -2.83 -15.05
C GLN A 204 -11.13 -2.59 -15.07
N ILE A 205 -10.33 -3.52 -15.61
CA ILE A 205 -8.85 -3.41 -15.60
C ILE A 205 -8.39 -2.17 -16.37
N LEU A 206 -8.82 -2.03 -17.63
CA LEU A 206 -8.40 -0.90 -18.47
C LEU A 206 -8.95 0.45 -17.93
N PRO A 207 -10.24 0.59 -17.59
CA PRO A 207 -10.74 1.81 -16.96
C PRO A 207 -9.97 2.20 -15.68
N SER A 208 -9.64 1.23 -14.82
CA SER A 208 -8.88 1.51 -13.60
C SER A 208 -7.42 1.88 -13.88
N ALA A 209 -6.81 1.30 -14.92
CA ALA A 209 -5.47 1.69 -15.35
C ALA A 209 -5.45 3.11 -15.95
N GLU A 210 -6.42 3.45 -16.80
CA GLU A 210 -6.52 4.77 -17.45
C GLU A 210 -6.77 5.91 -16.45
N GLU A 211 -7.63 5.70 -15.45
CA GLU A 211 -7.86 6.68 -14.39
C GLU A 211 -6.61 6.84 -13.51
N ASN A 212 -5.98 5.73 -13.06
CA ASN A 212 -4.82 5.80 -12.17
C ASN A 212 -3.55 6.27 -12.89
N TYR A 213 -3.50 6.12 -14.21
CA TYR A 213 -2.47 6.77 -15.01
C TYR A 213 -2.54 8.30 -14.91
N GLN A 214 -3.73 8.90 -14.74
CA GLN A 214 -3.84 10.35 -14.50
C GLN A 214 -3.20 10.79 -13.18
N ALA A 215 -3.19 9.94 -12.16
CA ALA A 215 -2.50 10.22 -10.90
C ALA A 215 -0.96 10.14 -11.02
N VAL A 216 -0.43 9.54 -12.08
CA VAL A 216 1.01 9.42 -12.34
C VAL A 216 1.54 10.59 -13.21
N LEU A 217 0.67 11.21 -14.01
CA LEU A 217 0.99 12.35 -14.87
C LEU A 217 1.21 13.64 -14.07
#